data_AF-K9U7X0-F1
#
_entry.id   AF-K9U7X0-F1
#
_cell.length_a   1.000
_cell.length_b   1.000
_cell.length_c   1.000
_cell.angle_alpha   90.00
_cell.angle_beta   90.00
_cell.angle_gamma   90.00
#
_symmetry.space_group_name_H-M   'P 1'
#
loop_
_entity.id
_entity.type
_entity.pdbx_description
1 polymer ?
#
loop_
_entity_poly.entity_id
_entity_poly.type
_entity_poly.pdbx_seq_one_letter_code
_entity_poly.pdbx_strand_id
1 'polypeptide(L)'
;MVATLDDTKRRAIAMELADLKALQELLISNEEKLIPSVSSDKEISDRLNDFLRDDRQNLTVINEVIAKFGGGSVGHRDTTGQYVEQVNRLMDGNELSLYQKVSAHERIKHQAVMTGLIIHKASQVTGEDVKDAIAPLNQVNFENRAHQEQMKGILEVLGTRELTGKDPDQSVWARTQDAVAALRGVFDGLTK
;
A
#
# COMPACT_ATOMS: atom_id res chain seq x y z
N MET A 1 27.20 19.84 2.81
CA MET A 1 27.46 19.32 4.16
C MET A 1 26.32 18.39 4.50
N VAL A 2 26.61 17.13 4.83
CA VAL A 2 25.59 16.20 5.35
C VAL A 2 25.19 16.70 6.74
N ALA A 3 23.91 17.02 6.92
CA ALA A 3 23.44 17.48 8.23
C ALA A 3 23.38 16.27 9.17
N THR A 4 24.06 16.34 10.31
CA THR A 4 23.86 15.38 11.40
C THR A 4 22.41 15.48 11.85
N LEU A 5 21.69 14.37 11.86
CA LEU A 5 20.29 14.33 12.24
C LEU A 5 20.18 14.55 13.75
N ASP A 6 19.46 15.58 14.19
CA ASP A 6 19.13 15.74 15.61
C ASP A 6 18.17 14.63 16.08
N ASP A 7 18.13 14.40 17.40
CA ASP A 7 17.33 13.33 18.01
C ASP A 7 15.83 13.47 17.74
N THR A 8 15.32 14.70 17.56
CA THR A 8 13.91 14.94 17.25
C THR A 8 13.58 14.44 15.86
N LYS A 9 14.41 14.74 14.87
CA LYS A 9 14.26 14.26 13.49
C LYS A 9 14.50 12.76 13.39
N ARG A 10 15.46 12.21 14.13
CA ARG A 10 15.69 10.75 14.21
C ARG A 10 14.46 10.03 14.76
N ARG A 11 13.88 10.55 15.84
CA ARG A 11 12.64 10.03 16.42
C ARG A 11 11.46 10.13 15.45
N ALA A 12 11.38 11.20 14.66
CA ALA A 12 10.33 11.33 13.64
C ALA A 12 10.41 10.23 12.57
N ILE A 13 11.61 9.93 12.06
CA ILE A 13 11.82 8.82 11.12
C ILE A 13 11.51 7.47 11.77
N ALA A 14 11.91 7.26 13.04
CA ALA A 14 11.57 6.05 13.78
C ALA A 14 10.04 5.86 13.93
N MET A 15 9.28 6.93 14.17
CA MET A 15 7.81 6.87 14.21
C MET A 15 7.21 6.53 12.84
N GLU A 16 7.72 7.09 11.74
CA GLU A 16 7.27 6.72 10.39
C GLU A 16 7.56 5.24 10.07
N LEU A 17 8.72 4.73 10.48
CA LEU A 17 9.06 3.31 10.32
C LEU A 17 8.10 2.41 11.13
N ALA A 18 7.75 2.81 12.34
CA ALA A 18 6.80 2.08 13.18
C ALA A 18 5.37 2.12 12.59
N ASP A 19 4.94 3.26 12.05
CA ASP A 19 3.68 3.37 11.33
C ASP A 19 3.67 2.50 10.06
N LEU A 20 4.76 2.51 9.28
CA LEU A 20 4.91 1.64 8.10
C LEU A 20 4.78 0.16 8.48
N LYS A 21 5.40 -0.26 9.58
CA LYS A 21 5.26 -1.62 10.10
C LYS A 21 3.80 -1.95 10.43
N ALA A 22 3.11 -1.07 11.14
CA ALA A 22 1.70 -1.29 11.49
C ALA A 22 0.80 -1.39 10.24
N LEU A 23 1.08 -0.58 9.21
CA LEU A 23 0.39 -0.68 7.91
C LEU A 23 0.71 -2.01 7.21
N GLN A 24 1.96 -2.47 7.23
CA GLN A 24 2.36 -3.75 6.64
C GLN A 24 1.68 -4.93 7.33
N GLU A 25 1.57 -4.92 8.65
CA GLU A 25 0.85 -5.94 9.43
C GLU A 25 -0.65 -5.93 9.10
N LEU A 26 -1.23 -4.74 8.92
CA LEU A 26 -2.62 -4.58 8.49
C LEU A 26 -2.87 -5.09 7.06
N LEU A 27 -1.93 -4.86 6.13
CA LEU A 27 -2.00 -5.41 4.78
C LEU A 27 -2.09 -6.93 4.79
N ILE A 28 -1.18 -7.58 5.51
CA ILE A 28 -1.13 -9.04 5.69
C ILE A 28 -2.45 -9.56 6.28
N SER A 29 -2.94 -8.93 7.36
CA SER A 29 -4.21 -9.30 8.00
C SER A 29 -5.39 -9.19 7.02
N ASN A 30 -5.42 -8.13 6.20
CA ASN A 30 -6.48 -7.93 5.22
C ASN A 30 -6.41 -8.96 4.09
N GLU A 31 -5.23 -9.27 3.57
CA GLU A 31 -5.02 -10.28 2.52
C GLU A 31 -5.48 -11.66 2.98
N GLU A 32 -5.12 -12.06 4.20
CA GLU A 32 -5.57 -13.33 4.81
C GLU A 32 -7.10 -13.43 4.88
N LYS A 33 -7.80 -12.30 5.08
CA LYS A 33 -9.27 -12.24 5.10
C LYS A 33 -9.89 -12.17 3.70
N LEU A 34 -9.22 -11.51 2.75
CA LEU A 34 -9.72 -11.29 1.40
C LEU A 34 -9.56 -12.51 0.49
N ILE A 35 -8.43 -13.22 0.58
CA ILE A 35 -8.11 -14.38 -0.28
C ILE A 35 -9.23 -15.43 -0.29
N PRO A 36 -9.78 -15.87 0.86
CA PRO A 36 -10.89 -16.83 0.86
C PRO A 36 -12.13 -16.31 0.13
N SER A 37 -12.40 -15.00 0.24
CA SER A 37 -13.57 -14.34 -0.35
C SER A 37 -13.52 -14.22 -1.88
N VAL A 38 -12.32 -14.35 -2.47
CA VAL A 38 -12.11 -14.33 -3.93
C VAL A 38 -11.66 -15.68 -4.48
N SER A 39 -11.72 -16.76 -3.69
CA SER A 39 -11.17 -18.08 -4.05
C SER A 39 -11.75 -18.70 -5.33
N SER A 40 -12.95 -18.30 -5.75
CA SER A 40 -13.54 -18.71 -7.02
C SER A 40 -12.96 -17.99 -8.24
N ASP A 41 -12.31 -16.84 -8.04
CA ASP A 41 -11.57 -16.12 -9.06
C ASP A 41 -10.08 -16.43 -8.92
N LYS A 42 -9.60 -17.39 -9.72
CA LYS A 42 -8.23 -17.89 -9.64
C LYS A 42 -7.19 -16.78 -9.91
N GLU A 43 -7.48 -15.87 -10.84
CA GLU A 43 -6.54 -14.80 -11.21
C GLU A 43 -6.37 -13.80 -10.06
N ILE A 44 -7.49 -13.34 -9.49
CA ILE A 44 -7.46 -12.41 -8.35
C ILE A 44 -6.86 -13.11 -7.12
N SER A 45 -7.30 -14.33 -6.82
CA SER A 45 -6.79 -15.10 -5.69
C SER A 45 -5.28 -15.33 -5.80
N ASP A 46 -4.75 -15.68 -6.98
CA ASP A 46 -3.31 -15.90 -7.16
C ASP A 46 -2.51 -14.61 -6.93
N ARG A 47 -2.98 -13.48 -7.45
CA ARG A 47 -2.34 -12.18 -7.20
C ARG A 47 -2.33 -11.80 -5.73
N LEU A 48 -3.44 -11.98 -5.01
CA LEU A 48 -3.48 -11.69 -3.58
C LEU A 48 -2.58 -12.65 -2.77
N ASN A 49 -2.44 -13.92 -3.19
CA ASN A 49 -1.49 -14.84 -2.57
C ASN A 49 -0.03 -14.44 -2.81
N ASP A 50 0.29 -13.92 -4.00
CA ASP A 50 1.60 -13.36 -4.29
C ASP A 50 1.87 -12.12 -3.43
N PHE A 51 0.88 -11.22 -3.29
CA PHE A 51 1.00 -10.07 -2.39
C PHE A 51 1.27 -10.49 -0.95
N LEU A 52 0.50 -11.44 -0.42
CA LEU A 52 0.67 -11.95 0.94
C LEU A 52 2.05 -12.55 1.20
N ARG A 53 2.59 -13.28 0.21
CA ARG A 53 3.95 -13.84 0.32
C ARG A 53 4.98 -12.73 0.39
N ASP A 54 4.91 -11.79 -0.56
CA ASP A 54 5.86 -10.68 -0.67
C ASP A 54 5.74 -9.75 0.56
N ASP A 55 4.53 -9.48 1.05
CA ASP A 55 4.26 -8.64 2.21
C ASP A 55 4.80 -9.21 3.52
N ARG A 56 4.75 -10.54 3.69
CA ARG A 56 5.40 -11.21 4.83
C ARG A 56 6.93 -11.10 4.76
N GLN A 57 7.52 -11.15 3.56
CA GLN A 57 8.95 -10.91 3.37
C GLN A 57 9.30 -9.44 3.65
N ASN A 58 8.48 -8.52 3.16
CA ASN A 58 8.62 -7.08 3.39
C ASN A 58 8.54 -6.73 4.88
N LEU A 59 7.65 -7.36 5.65
CA LEU A 59 7.59 -7.17 7.09
C LEU A 59 8.90 -7.58 7.78
N THR A 60 9.57 -8.63 7.29
CA THR A 60 10.88 -9.05 7.81
C THR A 60 11.92 -7.96 7.56
N VAL A 61 12.00 -7.44 6.32
CA VAL A 61 12.92 -6.34 5.96
C VAL A 61 12.64 -5.07 6.75
N ILE A 62 11.36 -4.70 6.94
CA ILE A 62 10.98 -3.53 7.74
C ILE A 62 11.46 -3.68 9.20
N ASN A 63 11.31 -4.86 9.80
CA ASN A 63 11.80 -5.11 11.15
C ASN A 63 13.34 -4.99 11.24
N GLU A 64 14.07 -5.50 10.24
CA GLU A 64 15.53 -5.36 10.17
C GLU A 64 15.95 -3.89 10.06
N VAL A 65 15.26 -3.10 9.23
CA VAL A 65 15.51 -1.67 9.07
C VAL A 65 15.24 -0.92 10.38
N ILE A 66 14.13 -1.22 11.07
CA ILE A 66 13.82 -0.63 12.39
C ILE A 66 14.94 -0.94 13.40
N ALA A 67 15.42 -2.18 13.43
CA ALA A 67 16.50 -2.59 14.32
C ALA A 67 17.81 -1.86 13.98
N LYS A 68 18.20 -1.83 12.70
CA LYS A 68 19.44 -1.19 12.23
C LYS A 68 19.43 0.33 12.42
N PHE A 69 18.27 0.97 12.24
CA PHE A 69 18.11 2.41 12.45
C PHE A 69 18.16 2.80 13.94
N GLY A 70 17.95 1.84 14.85
CA GLY A 70 17.83 2.08 16.29
C GLY A 70 16.43 2.53 16.74
N GLY A 71 15.39 2.24 15.93
CA GLY A 71 14.00 2.67 16.18
C GLY A 71 13.16 1.68 16.99
N GLY A 72 13.70 0.53 17.42
CA GLY A 72 12.91 -0.57 17.99
C GLY A 72 12.15 -0.28 19.28
N SER A 73 12.47 0.81 19.99
CA SER A 73 11.73 1.28 21.18
C SER A 73 10.61 2.28 20.86
N VAL A 74 10.52 2.73 19.61
CA VAL A 74 9.51 3.69 19.16
C VAL A 74 8.32 2.92 18.59
N GLY A 75 7.14 3.12 19.18
CA GLY A 75 5.88 2.59 18.68
C GLY A 75 5.29 3.42 17.55
N HIS A 76 4.30 2.85 16.86
CA HIS A 76 3.47 3.58 15.91
C HIS A 76 2.65 4.66 16.64
N ARG A 77 2.14 5.64 15.91
CA ARG A 77 1.29 6.70 16.48
C ARG A 77 -0.06 6.14 16.91
N ASP A 78 -0.68 6.77 17.90
CA ASP A 78 -2.04 6.40 18.35
C ASP A 78 -3.06 6.52 17.22
N THR A 79 -2.93 7.54 16.37
CA THR A 79 -3.78 7.73 15.19
C THR A 79 -3.66 6.58 14.20
N THR A 80 -2.46 6.01 14.03
CA THR A 80 -2.23 4.82 13.20
C THR A 80 -2.89 3.60 13.83
N GLY A 81 -2.78 3.43 15.16
CA GLY A 81 -3.48 2.36 15.89
C GLY A 81 -5.00 2.45 15.73
N GLN A 82 -5.59 3.64 15.91
CA GLN A 82 -7.02 3.87 15.72
C GLN A 82 -7.47 3.56 14.28
N TYR A 83 -6.65 3.93 13.29
CA TYR A 83 -6.91 3.61 11.89
C TYR A 83 -6.88 2.10 11.65
N VAL A 84 -5.86 1.39 12.15
CA VAL A 84 -5.75 -0.08 12.07
C VAL A 84 -6.96 -0.76 12.68
N GLU A 85 -7.39 -0.34 13.87
CA GLU A 85 -8.58 -0.87 14.52
C GLU A 85 -9.85 -0.63 13.71
N GLN A 86 -10.01 0.58 13.16
CA GLN A 86 -11.18 0.92 12.34
C GLN A 86 -11.25 0.09 11.08
N VAL A 87 -10.13 -0.07 10.36
CA VAL A 87 -10.07 -0.92 9.17
C VAL A 87 -10.40 -2.36 9.53
N ASN A 88 -9.81 -2.92 10.59
CA ASN A 88 -10.09 -4.30 10.98
C ASN A 88 -11.59 -4.51 11.25
N ARG A 89 -12.25 -3.59 11.96
CA ARG A 89 -13.71 -3.66 12.15
C ARG A 89 -14.48 -3.68 10.83
N LEU A 90 -14.12 -2.81 9.88
CA LEU A 90 -14.78 -2.76 8.57
C LEU A 90 -14.50 -4.01 7.71
N MET A 91 -13.33 -4.62 7.86
CA MET A 91 -12.97 -5.84 7.15
C MET A 91 -13.70 -7.07 7.71
N ASP A 92 -13.90 -7.12 9.03
CA ASP A 92 -14.59 -8.23 9.71
C ASP A 92 -16.12 -8.10 9.66
N GLY A 93 -16.63 -6.87 9.53
CA GLY A 93 -18.05 -6.57 9.46
C GLY A 93 -18.67 -6.80 8.07
N ASN A 94 -19.95 -6.44 7.96
CA ASN A 94 -20.77 -6.60 6.73
C ASN A 94 -21.18 -5.25 6.12
N GLU A 95 -20.63 -4.15 6.62
CA GLU A 95 -20.91 -2.78 6.19
C GLU A 95 -20.32 -2.50 4.80
N LEU A 96 -19.28 -3.23 4.41
CA LEU A 96 -18.61 -3.10 3.12
C LEU A 96 -18.87 -4.33 2.25
N SER A 97 -19.17 -4.09 0.98
CA SER A 97 -19.13 -5.12 -0.05
C SER A 97 -17.70 -5.65 -0.27
N LEU A 98 -17.55 -6.76 -0.99
CA LEU A 98 -16.23 -7.32 -1.30
C LEU A 98 -15.35 -6.32 -2.06
N TYR A 99 -15.90 -5.67 -3.09
CA TYR A 99 -15.19 -4.63 -3.82
C TYR A 99 -14.75 -3.48 -2.90
N GLN A 100 -15.64 -3.03 -1.99
CA GLN A 100 -15.32 -1.96 -1.05
C GLN A 100 -14.24 -2.34 -0.03
N LYS A 101 -14.21 -3.61 0.41
CA LYS A 101 -13.14 -4.14 1.28
C LYS A 101 -11.79 -4.17 0.55
N VAL A 102 -11.77 -4.63 -0.72
CA VAL A 102 -10.54 -4.59 -1.53
C VAL A 102 -10.10 -3.14 -1.81
N SER A 103 -11.04 -2.21 -1.99
CA SER A 103 -10.74 -0.77 -2.12
C SER A 103 -10.19 -0.16 -0.83
N ALA A 104 -10.66 -0.61 0.35
CA ALA A 104 -10.06 -0.23 1.62
C ALA A 104 -8.62 -0.77 1.74
N HIS A 105 -8.38 -2.01 1.32
CA HIS A 105 -7.04 -2.59 1.28
C HIS A 105 -6.10 -1.84 0.33
N GLU A 106 -6.58 -1.40 -0.85
CA GLU A 106 -5.77 -0.60 -1.79
C GLU A 106 -5.31 0.72 -1.19
N ARG A 107 -6.20 1.41 -0.46
CA ARG A 107 -5.86 2.67 0.21
C ARG A 107 -4.73 2.49 1.23
N ILE A 108 -4.70 1.35 1.94
CA ILE A 108 -3.63 1.03 2.90
C ILE A 108 -2.32 0.77 2.16
N LYS A 109 -2.37 0.03 1.04
CA LYS A 109 -1.18 -0.24 0.20
C LYS A 109 -0.61 1.07 -0.34
N HIS A 110 -1.46 1.97 -0.83
CA HIS A 110 -1.06 3.32 -1.24
C HIS A 110 -0.37 4.08 -0.10
N GLN A 111 -0.97 4.08 1.10
CA GLN A 111 -0.38 4.74 2.26
C GLN A 111 0.99 4.16 2.61
N ALA A 112 1.14 2.82 2.63
CA ALA A 112 2.41 2.14 2.90
C ALA A 112 3.49 2.52 1.87
N VAL A 113 3.15 2.56 0.57
CA VAL A 113 4.05 3.04 -0.50
C VAL A 113 4.49 4.47 -0.21
N MET A 114 3.55 5.38 0.07
CA MET A 114 3.87 6.78 0.28
C MET A 114 4.73 7.01 1.52
N THR A 115 4.44 6.31 2.63
CA THR A 115 5.26 6.35 3.85
C THR A 115 6.68 5.85 3.58
N GLY A 116 6.83 4.71 2.91
CA GLY A 116 8.16 4.17 2.56
C GLY A 116 8.96 5.08 1.62
N LEU A 117 8.30 5.75 0.66
CA LEU A 117 8.94 6.74 -0.21
C LEU A 117 9.37 8.00 0.54
N ILE A 118 8.56 8.48 1.49
CA ILE A 118 8.91 9.63 2.34
C ILE A 118 10.13 9.29 3.21
N ILE A 119 10.17 8.10 3.83
CA ILE A 119 11.32 7.64 4.61
C ILE A 119 12.57 7.56 3.75
N HIS A 120 12.46 6.99 2.54
CA HIS A 120 13.56 6.98 1.57
C HIS A 120 14.05 8.39 1.24
N LYS A 121 13.14 9.32 0.92
CA LYS A 121 13.49 10.71 0.61
C LYS A 121 14.10 11.46 1.78
N ALA A 122 13.62 11.23 2.99
CA ALA A 122 14.25 11.73 4.20
C ALA A 122 15.69 11.22 4.28
N SER A 123 15.93 9.92 4.07
CA SER A 123 17.27 9.34 4.14
C SER A 123 18.29 9.98 3.17
N GLN A 124 17.84 10.42 1.98
CA GLN A 124 18.69 11.05 0.96
C GLN A 124 19.29 12.39 1.39
N VAL A 125 18.66 13.09 2.35
CA VAL A 125 19.09 14.41 2.82
C VAL A 125 19.63 14.39 4.25
N THR A 126 19.93 13.20 4.78
CA THR A 126 20.44 12.98 6.14
C THR A 126 21.83 12.32 6.12
N GLY A 127 22.33 11.93 7.30
CA GLY A 127 23.56 11.17 7.50
C GLY A 127 23.66 9.89 6.65
N GLU A 128 24.88 9.50 6.25
CA GLU A 128 25.12 8.21 5.58
C GLU A 128 24.69 7.03 6.47
N ASP A 129 24.77 7.15 7.79
CA ASP A 129 24.29 6.14 8.74
C ASP A 129 22.79 5.86 8.58
N VAL A 130 21.98 6.92 8.40
CA VAL A 130 20.52 6.83 8.21
C VAL A 130 20.21 6.20 6.85
N LYS A 131 20.92 6.63 5.82
CA LYS A 131 20.78 6.11 4.46
C LYS A 131 21.13 4.63 4.38
N ASP A 132 22.23 4.21 5.01
CA ASP A 132 22.64 2.81 5.06
C ASP A 132 21.65 1.95 5.86
N ALA A 133 21.05 2.49 6.91
CA ALA A 133 20.02 1.81 7.68
C ALA A 133 18.73 1.59 6.86
N ILE A 134 18.32 2.61 6.09
CA ILE A 134 17.06 2.63 5.33
C ILE A 134 17.17 1.95 3.96
N ALA A 135 18.37 1.81 3.39
CA ALA A 135 18.58 1.28 2.03
C ALA A 135 17.78 -0.01 1.69
N PRO A 136 17.63 -1.00 2.58
CA PRO A 136 16.82 -2.19 2.30
C PRO A 136 15.34 -1.90 2.00
N LEU A 137 14.76 -0.80 2.51
CA LEU A 137 13.37 -0.40 2.20
C LEU A 137 13.14 -0.08 0.72
N ASN A 138 14.20 0.11 -0.08
CA ASN A 138 14.03 0.33 -1.52
C ASN A 138 13.39 -0.87 -2.22
N GLN A 139 13.70 -2.09 -1.77
CA GLN A 139 13.07 -3.31 -2.30
C GLN A 139 11.59 -3.36 -1.92
N VAL A 140 11.29 -3.13 -0.64
CA VAL A 140 9.91 -3.04 -0.12
C VAL A 140 9.09 -2.00 -0.91
N ASN A 141 9.67 -0.83 -1.18
CA ASN A 141 9.03 0.23 -1.96
C ASN A 141 8.77 -0.19 -3.42
N PHE A 142 9.68 -0.94 -4.03
CA PHE A 142 9.52 -1.42 -5.39
C PHE A 142 8.36 -2.43 -5.50
N GLU A 143 8.33 -3.42 -4.60
CA GLU A 143 7.29 -4.45 -4.55
C GLU A 143 5.93 -3.84 -4.25
N ASN A 144 5.82 -2.99 -3.22
CA ASN A 144 4.56 -2.35 -2.88
C ASN A 144 4.00 -1.48 -4.03
N ARG A 145 4.86 -0.84 -4.84
CA ARG A 145 4.42 -0.11 -6.04
C ARG A 145 3.90 -1.04 -7.13
N ALA A 146 4.54 -2.20 -7.32
CA ALA A 146 4.07 -3.19 -8.27
C ALA A 146 2.71 -3.76 -7.85
N HIS A 147 2.53 -4.08 -6.56
CA HIS A 147 1.24 -4.50 -6.01
C HIS A 147 0.18 -3.42 -6.20
N GLN A 148 0.48 -2.17 -5.85
CA GLN A 148 -0.46 -1.03 -6.01
C GLN A 148 -0.97 -0.91 -7.46
N GLU A 149 -0.11 -1.12 -8.46
CA GLU A 149 -0.53 -1.10 -9.86
C GLU A 149 -1.45 -2.28 -10.19
N GLN A 150 -1.10 -3.49 -9.74
CA GLN A 150 -1.93 -4.68 -9.96
C GLN A 150 -3.29 -4.60 -9.26
N MET A 151 -3.37 -3.94 -8.10
CA MET A 151 -4.63 -3.73 -7.37
C MET A 151 -5.66 -2.93 -8.17
N LYS A 152 -5.23 -2.01 -9.04
CA LYS A 152 -6.15 -1.27 -9.92
C LYS A 152 -6.94 -2.23 -10.81
N GLY A 153 -6.28 -3.22 -11.40
CA GLY A 153 -6.93 -4.23 -12.24
C GLY A 153 -7.89 -5.12 -11.45
N ILE A 154 -7.54 -5.47 -10.20
CA ILE A 154 -8.44 -6.23 -9.31
C ILE A 154 -9.70 -5.40 -9.01
N LEU A 155 -9.54 -4.11 -8.69
CA LEU A 155 -10.65 -3.21 -8.39
C LEU A 155 -11.56 -2.99 -9.59
N GLU A 156 -10.99 -2.88 -10.80
CA GLU A 156 -11.75 -2.77 -12.04
C GLU A 156 -12.65 -4.00 -12.25
N VAL A 157 -12.11 -5.19 -12.05
CA VAL A 157 -12.87 -6.44 -12.19
C VAL A 157 -13.96 -6.55 -11.13
N LEU A 158 -13.61 -6.44 -9.84
CA LEU A 158 -14.57 -6.60 -8.75
C LEU A 158 -15.65 -5.51 -8.78
N GLY A 159 -15.25 -4.26 -9.00
CA GLY A 159 -16.17 -3.13 -9.07
C GLY A 159 -17.12 -3.22 -10.25
N THR A 160 -16.63 -3.55 -11.45
CA THR A 160 -17.50 -3.71 -12.63
C THR A 160 -18.49 -4.85 -12.44
N ARG A 161 -18.05 -5.99 -11.92
CA ARG A 161 -18.92 -7.13 -11.63
C ARG A 161 -19.99 -6.79 -10.60
N GLU A 162 -19.63 -6.09 -9.53
CA GLU A 162 -20.57 -5.68 -8.50
C GLU A 162 -21.63 -4.70 -9.04
N LEU A 163 -21.21 -3.72 -9.85
CA LEU A 163 -22.10 -2.69 -10.36
C LEU A 163 -22.97 -3.14 -11.54
N THR A 164 -22.51 -4.12 -12.33
CA THR A 164 -23.14 -4.45 -13.63
C THR A 164 -23.50 -5.92 -13.80
N GLY A 165 -22.97 -6.81 -12.95
CA GLY A 165 -23.07 -8.25 -13.10
C GLY A 165 -22.22 -8.82 -14.25
N LYS A 166 -21.28 -8.04 -14.80
CA LYS A 166 -20.44 -8.43 -15.95
C LYS A 166 -18.96 -8.17 -15.70
N ASP A 167 -18.11 -8.89 -16.42
CA ASP A 167 -16.67 -8.62 -16.49
C ASP A 167 -16.38 -7.29 -17.22
N PRO A 168 -15.33 -6.56 -16.84
CA PRO A 168 -14.86 -5.41 -17.62
C PRO A 168 -14.29 -5.86 -18.96
N ASP A 169 -14.45 -5.03 -19.99
CA ASP A 169 -13.78 -5.25 -21.28
C ASP A 169 -12.30 -4.86 -21.15
N GLN A 170 -11.44 -5.86 -20.95
CA GLN A 170 -10.00 -5.65 -20.83
C GLN A 170 -9.24 -5.69 -22.17
N SER A 171 -9.95 -5.67 -23.30
CA SER A 171 -9.32 -5.68 -24.63
C SER A 171 -8.45 -4.43 -24.87
N VAL A 172 -7.45 -4.56 -25.74
CA VAL A 172 -6.58 -3.43 -26.14
C VAL A 172 -7.40 -2.26 -26.70
N TRP A 173 -8.53 -2.56 -27.34
CA TRP A 173 -9.43 -1.55 -27.87
C TRP A 173 -10.18 -0.79 -26.77
N ALA A 174 -10.70 -1.47 -25.75
CA ALA A 174 -11.33 -0.83 -24.60
C ALA A 174 -10.35 0.09 -23.86
N ARG A 175 -9.11 -0.36 -23.63
CA ARG A 175 -8.05 0.49 -23.02
C ARG A 175 -7.72 1.73 -23.85
N THR A 176 -7.79 1.62 -25.18
CA THR A 176 -7.60 2.77 -26.08
C THR A 176 -8.77 3.74 -25.97
N GLN A 177 -10.00 3.23 -25.89
CA GLN A 177 -11.19 4.06 -25.67
C GLN A 177 -11.15 4.77 -24.33
N ASP A 178 -10.69 4.12 -23.26
CA ASP A 178 -10.51 4.74 -21.94
C ASP A 178 -9.51 5.90 -21.99
N ALA A 179 -8.37 5.72 -22.66
CA ALA A 179 -7.38 6.77 -22.85
C ALA A 179 -7.95 7.97 -23.63
N VAL A 180 -8.73 7.72 -24.69
CA VAL A 180 -9.40 8.77 -25.46
C VAL A 180 -10.47 9.47 -24.62
N ALA A 181 -11.25 8.74 -23.83
CA ALA A 181 -12.28 9.30 -22.95
C ALA A 181 -11.66 10.18 -21.85
N ALA A 182 -10.57 9.74 -21.23
CA ALA A 182 -9.82 10.54 -20.26
C ALA A 182 -9.33 11.86 -20.87
N LEU A 183 -8.76 11.81 -22.08
CA LEU A 183 -8.33 13.01 -22.81
C LEU A 183 -9.50 13.94 -23.13
N ARG A 184 -10.63 13.41 -23.60
CA ARG A 184 -11.84 14.22 -23.84
C ARG A 184 -12.32 14.93 -22.58
N GLY A 185 -12.35 14.25 -21.44
CA GLY A 185 -12.71 14.85 -20.16
C GLY A 185 -11.81 16.02 -19.76
N VAL A 186 -10.51 15.96 -20.06
CA VAL A 186 -9.57 17.09 -19.84
C VAL A 186 -9.90 18.27 -20.74
N PHE A 187 -10.19 18.04 -22.03
CA PHE A 187 -10.53 19.11 -22.97
C PHE A 187 -11.90 19.74 -22.71
N ASP A 188 -12.90 18.95 -22.33
CA ASP A 188 -14.22 19.44 -21.92
C ASP A 188 -14.15 20.24 -20.61
N GLY A 189 -13.20 19.92 -19.72
CA GLY A 189 -12.93 20.68 -18.51
C GLY A 189 -12.24 22.03 -18.74
N LEU A 190 -11.50 22.18 -19.85
CA LEU A 190 -10.81 23.42 -20.23
C LEU A 190 -11.69 24.41 -21.01
N THR A 191 -12.84 23.96 -21.50
CA THR A 191 -13.81 24.77 -22.26
C THR A 191 -15.01 25.26 -21.43
N LYS A 192 -15.00 24.98 -20.12
CA LYS A 192 -15.87 25.57 -19.09
C LYS A 192 -15.14 26.67 -18.33
#